data_AF-A0A329U295-F1
#
_entry.id   AF-A0A329U295-F1
#
_cell.length_a   1.000
_cell.length_b   1.000
_cell.length_c   1.000
_cell.angle_alpha   90.00
_cell.angle_beta   90.00
_cell.angle_gamma   90.00
#
_symmetry.space_group_name_H-M   'P 1'
#
loop_
_entity.id
_entity.type
_entity.pdbx_description
1 polymer ?
#
loop_
_entity_poly.entity_id
_entity_poly.type
_entity_poly.pdbx_seq_one_letter_code
_entity_poly.pdbx_strand_id
1 'polypeptide(L)'
;MKLKFTRKTWYFLLLASAAASMLNGFAVLSGTSFGLIEQIAFAAAGIAALFLAAEKGSASWEKRNFTGVFVLLMVSYMVNGWAGYLCSALAWPLLLSTEYKRGMAIQRQLQLVGAAEALHLFFLLMAKYGGMAALGFWTNLLWVLLACARGWAALSLYKMQEDA
;
A
#
# COMPACT_ATOMS: atom_id res chain seq x y z
N MET A 1 -7.79 -7.08 -30.72
CA MET A 1 -6.46 -6.63 -30.26
C MET A 1 -6.24 -7.19 -28.85
N LYS A 2 -5.21 -8.04 -28.64
CA LYS A 2 -4.86 -8.49 -27.27
C LYS A 2 -4.10 -7.35 -26.59
N LEU A 3 -4.77 -6.59 -25.73
CA LEU A 3 -4.09 -5.66 -24.82
C LEU A 3 -3.18 -6.51 -23.91
N LYS A 4 -1.89 -6.56 -24.23
CA LYS A 4 -0.88 -7.19 -23.37
C LYS A 4 -0.64 -6.26 -22.18
N PHE A 5 -1.54 -6.28 -21.20
CA PHE A 5 -1.31 -5.60 -19.93
C PHE A 5 -0.18 -6.31 -19.19
N THR A 6 1.02 -5.73 -19.27
CA THR A 6 2.23 -6.20 -18.61
C THR A 6 2.23 -5.82 -17.12
N ARG A 7 3.02 -6.54 -16.32
CA ARG A 7 3.30 -6.24 -14.90
C ARG A 7 3.57 -4.76 -14.60
N LYS A 8 4.27 -4.10 -15.53
CA LYS A 8 4.56 -2.66 -15.53
C LYS A 8 3.30 -1.78 -15.39
N THR A 9 2.20 -2.12 -16.06
CA THR A 9 0.94 -1.37 -15.96
C THR A 9 0.33 -1.49 -14.56
N TRP A 10 0.45 -2.66 -13.92
CA TRP A 10 -0.07 -2.89 -12.58
C TRP A 10 0.77 -2.20 -11.50
N TYR A 11 2.09 -2.15 -11.66
CA TYR A 11 2.96 -1.32 -10.80
C TYR A 11 2.72 0.18 -10.98
N PHE A 12 2.40 0.63 -12.20
CA PHE A 12 2.00 2.02 -12.44
C PHE A 12 0.69 2.35 -11.72
N LEU A 13 -0.28 1.43 -11.69
CA LEU A 13 -1.51 1.61 -10.92
C LEU A 13 -1.25 1.64 -9.40
N LEU A 14 -0.31 0.85 -8.88
CA LEU A 14 0.14 0.95 -7.49
C LEU A 14 0.80 2.31 -7.20
N LEU A 15 1.62 2.83 -8.12
CA LEU A 15 2.21 4.15 -7.98
C LEU A 15 1.14 5.25 -7.97
N ALA A 16 0.15 5.16 -8.87
CA ALA A 16 -0.99 6.07 -8.90
C ALA A 16 -1.82 5.99 -7.62
N SER A 17 -2.01 4.79 -7.05
CA SER A 17 -2.69 4.62 -5.76
C SER A 17 -1.95 5.28 -4.61
N ALA A 18 -0.62 5.16 -4.58
CA ALA A 18 0.22 5.82 -3.57
C ALA A 18 0.18 7.35 -3.71
N ALA A 19 0.19 7.87 -4.95
CA ALA A 19 0.03 9.29 -5.22
C ALA A 19 -1.34 9.83 -4.79
N ALA A 20 -2.42 9.09 -5.06
CA ALA A 20 -3.76 9.45 -4.58
C ALA A 20 -3.85 9.44 -3.04
N SER A 21 -3.24 8.44 -2.39
CA SER A 21 -3.16 8.42 -0.92
C SER A 21 -2.33 9.58 -0.35
N MET A 22 -1.28 10.02 -1.04
CA MET A 22 -0.47 11.17 -0.66
C MET A 22 -1.26 12.48 -0.78
N LEU A 23 -2.05 12.67 -1.85
CA LEU A 23 -2.93 13.82 -2.01
C LEU A 23 -3.96 13.93 -0.87
N ASN A 24 -4.54 12.79 -0.45
CA ASN A 24 -5.42 12.77 0.71
C ASN A 24 -4.67 13.13 2.00
N GLY A 25 -3.46 12.60 2.21
CA GLY A 25 -2.64 12.95 3.38
C GLY A 25 -2.34 14.44 3.48
N PHE A 26 -2.04 15.13 2.38
CA PHE A 26 -1.86 16.58 2.36
C PHE A 26 -3.14 17.36 2.63
N ALA A 27 -4.27 16.91 2.09
CA ALA A 27 -5.56 17.52 2.37
C ALA A 27 -5.88 17.42 3.87
N VAL A 28 -5.65 16.26 4.48
CA VAL A 28 -5.93 16.03 5.90
C VAL A 28 -5.08 16.96 6.78
N LEU A 29 -3.84 17.28 6.37
CA LEU A 29 -3.00 18.28 7.04
C LEU A 29 -3.54 19.72 6.93
N SER A 30 -4.28 20.07 5.86
CA SER A 30 -4.94 21.37 5.72
C SER A 30 -6.32 21.43 6.37
N GLY A 31 -6.72 20.38 7.11
CA GLY A 31 -8.04 20.29 7.75
C GLY A 31 -9.16 19.82 6.81
N THR A 32 -8.84 19.37 5.60
CA THR A 32 -9.82 18.90 4.59
C THR A 32 -9.65 17.41 4.36
N SER A 33 -10.70 16.59 4.49
CA SER A 33 -10.58 15.15 4.29
C SER A 33 -11.26 14.72 2.98
N PHE A 34 -10.49 14.12 2.06
CA PHE A 34 -11.04 13.52 0.84
C PHE A 34 -11.17 12.01 0.99
N GLY A 35 -12.11 11.56 1.83
CA GLY A 35 -12.35 10.13 2.06
C GLY A 35 -12.65 9.34 0.77
N LEU A 36 -13.18 10.00 -0.27
CA LEU A 36 -13.41 9.41 -1.58
C LEU A 36 -12.09 9.10 -2.32
N ILE A 37 -11.09 9.98 -2.24
CA ILE A 37 -9.77 9.77 -2.87
C ILE A 37 -9.06 8.58 -2.22
N GLU A 38 -9.16 8.45 -0.90
CA GLU A 38 -8.60 7.30 -0.18
C GLU A 38 -9.27 5.98 -0.58
N GLN A 39 -10.60 5.96 -0.74
CA GLN A 39 -11.32 4.79 -1.24
C GLN A 39 -10.88 4.40 -2.66
N ILE A 40 -10.73 5.39 -3.56
CA ILE A 40 -10.21 5.15 -4.92
C ILE A 40 -8.77 4.61 -4.86
N ALA A 41 -7.91 5.17 -4.00
CA ALA A 41 -6.55 4.70 -3.82
C ALA A 41 -6.52 3.23 -3.35
N PHE A 42 -7.32 2.87 -2.35
CA PHE A 42 -7.44 1.50 -1.87
C PHE A 42 -7.98 0.55 -2.94
N ALA A 43 -9.03 0.96 -3.66
CA ALA A 43 -9.60 0.17 -4.75
C ALA A 43 -8.57 -0.05 -5.87
N ALA A 44 -7.81 0.97 -6.25
CA ALA A 44 -6.75 0.87 -7.25
C ALA A 44 -5.64 -0.09 -6.81
N ALA A 45 -5.22 -0.04 -5.54
CA ALA A 45 -4.25 -0.98 -4.97
C ALA A 45 -4.78 -2.44 -4.96
N GLY A 46 -6.05 -2.64 -4.59
CA GLY A 46 -6.70 -3.95 -4.62
C GLY A 46 -6.81 -4.53 -6.03
N ILE A 47 -7.21 -3.71 -7.01
CA ILE A 47 -7.26 -4.10 -8.42
C ILE A 47 -5.86 -4.49 -8.90
N ALA A 48 -4.84 -3.67 -8.63
CA ALA A 48 -3.47 -3.98 -9.02
C ALA A 48 -2.98 -5.32 -8.42
N ALA A 49 -3.29 -5.60 -7.15
CA ALA A 49 -2.97 -6.88 -6.51
C ALA A 49 -3.67 -8.08 -7.19
N LEU A 50 -4.95 -7.97 -7.53
CA LEU A 50 -5.70 -9.02 -8.24
C LEU A 50 -5.09 -9.31 -9.62
N PHE A 51 -4.75 -8.27 -10.37
CA PHE A 51 -4.21 -8.45 -11.71
C PHE A 51 -2.76 -8.96 -11.69
N LEU A 52 -1.97 -8.62 -10.67
CA LEU A 52 -0.68 -9.27 -10.40
C LEU A 52 -0.86 -10.77 -10.08
N ALA A 53 -1.90 -11.15 -9.34
CA ALA A 53 -2.24 -12.55 -9.10
C ALA A 53 -2.71 -13.28 -10.38
N ALA A 54 -3.43 -12.58 -11.25
CA ALA A 54 -4.01 -13.14 -12.47
C ALA A 54 -2.99 -13.26 -13.63
N GLU A 55 -1.75 -12.81 -13.44
CA GLU A 55 -0.73 -12.82 -14.49
C GLU A 55 -0.44 -14.26 -15.00
N LYS A 56 -0.53 -14.43 -16.32
CA LYS A 56 -0.39 -15.73 -16.99
C LYS A 56 1.07 -16.17 -16.94
N GLY A 57 1.36 -17.29 -16.28
CA GLY A 57 2.73 -17.82 -16.08
C GLY A 57 3.33 -17.57 -14.68
N SER A 58 2.63 -16.82 -13.82
CA SER A 58 3.00 -16.64 -12.40
C SER A 58 2.95 -17.96 -11.63
N ALA A 59 3.95 -18.21 -10.76
CA ALA A 59 4.02 -19.43 -9.98
C ALA A 59 2.85 -19.53 -8.99
N SER A 60 2.42 -20.75 -8.65
CA SER A 60 1.26 -20.97 -7.77
C SER A 60 1.39 -20.31 -6.39
N TRP A 61 2.61 -20.11 -5.90
CA TRP A 61 2.90 -19.40 -4.66
C TRP A 61 2.72 -17.88 -4.76
N GLU A 62 3.07 -17.26 -5.89
CA GLU A 62 2.90 -15.83 -6.13
C GLU A 62 1.41 -15.46 -6.20
N LYS A 63 0.63 -16.25 -6.94
CA LYS A 63 -0.81 -16.06 -7.06
C LYS A 63 -1.49 -16.10 -5.71
N ARG A 64 -1.16 -17.09 -4.87
CA ARG A 64 -1.68 -17.22 -3.51
C ARG A 64 -1.34 -16.01 -2.65
N ASN A 65 -0.12 -15.50 -2.73
CA ASN A 65 0.28 -14.35 -1.91
C ASN A 65 -0.37 -13.03 -2.38
N PHE A 66 -0.48 -12.78 -3.69
CA PHE A 66 -1.18 -11.59 -4.20
C PHE A 66 -2.69 -11.64 -3.96
N THR A 67 -3.32 -12.81 -4.11
CA THR A 67 -4.70 -13.01 -3.68
C THR A 67 -4.84 -12.80 -2.17
N GLY A 68 -3.85 -13.24 -1.38
CA GLY A 68 -3.78 -12.97 0.05
C GLY A 68 -3.73 -11.48 0.37
N VAL A 69 -2.88 -10.70 -0.31
CA VAL A 69 -2.81 -9.23 -0.17
C VAL A 69 -4.15 -8.57 -0.53
N PHE A 70 -4.80 -9.03 -1.61
CA PHE A 70 -6.12 -8.52 -1.98
C PHE A 70 -7.18 -8.81 -0.91
N VAL A 71 -7.26 -10.06 -0.43
CA VAL A 71 -8.21 -10.46 0.62
C VAL A 71 -7.93 -9.66 1.89
N LEU A 72 -6.66 -9.44 2.24
CA LEU A 72 -6.27 -8.64 3.39
C LEU A 72 -6.71 -7.17 3.27
N LEU A 73 -6.60 -6.57 2.08
CA LEU A 73 -7.12 -5.23 1.79
C LEU A 73 -8.65 -5.18 1.89
N MET A 74 -9.37 -6.23 1.46
CA MET A 74 -10.82 -6.31 1.60
C MET A 74 -11.26 -6.47 3.06
N VAL A 75 -10.60 -7.35 3.81
CA VAL A 75 -10.86 -7.51 5.26
C VAL A 75 -10.54 -6.22 6.00
N SER A 76 -9.47 -5.51 5.61
CA SER A 76 -9.15 -4.19 6.16
C SER A 76 -10.28 -3.18 5.97
N TYR A 77 -11.00 -3.26 4.85
CA TYR A 77 -12.11 -2.35 4.55
C TYR A 77 -13.42 -2.79 5.24
N MET A 78 -13.67 -4.10 5.36
CA MET A 78 -14.88 -4.64 6.00
C MET A 78 -14.82 -4.56 7.54
N VAL A 79 -13.63 -4.64 8.13
CA VAL A 79 -13.45 -4.63 9.58
C VAL A 79 -13.21 -3.20 10.07
N ASN A 80 -14.25 -2.59 10.66
CA ASN A 80 -14.11 -1.31 11.34
C ASN A 80 -13.38 -1.48 12.68
N GLY A 81 -12.22 -0.84 12.83
CA GLY A 81 -11.46 -0.79 14.09
C GLY A 81 -9.97 -1.08 13.92
N TRP A 82 -9.30 -1.37 15.04
CA TRP A 82 -7.86 -1.63 15.10
C TRP A 82 -7.39 -2.80 14.22
N ALA A 83 -8.22 -3.85 14.09
CA ALA A 83 -7.91 -5.00 13.25
C ALA A 83 -7.89 -4.65 11.75
N GLY A 84 -8.79 -3.76 11.31
CA GLY A 84 -8.79 -3.25 9.94
C GLY A 84 -7.51 -2.48 9.62
N TYR A 85 -7.08 -1.59 10.54
CA TYR A 85 -5.83 -0.86 10.38
C TYR A 85 -4.62 -1.79 10.29
N LEU A 86 -4.58 -2.84 11.12
CA LEU A 86 -3.50 -3.84 11.10
C LEU A 86 -3.44 -4.56 9.74
N CYS A 87 -4.59 -4.94 9.17
CA CYS A 87 -4.66 -5.59 7.87
C CYS A 87 -4.18 -4.67 6.73
N SER A 88 -4.58 -3.40 6.72
CA SER A 88 -4.10 -2.40 5.74
C SER A 88 -2.59 -2.22 5.81
N ALA A 89 -2.04 -2.11 7.02
CA ALA A 89 -0.63 -1.86 7.23
C ALA A 89 0.26 -3.03 6.80
N LEU A 90 -0.25 -4.26 6.88
CA LEU A 90 0.45 -5.46 6.45
C LEU A 90 0.37 -5.69 4.93
N ALA A 91 -0.58 -5.07 4.22
CA ALA A 91 -0.77 -5.30 2.79
C ALA A 91 0.46 -4.92 1.94
N TRP A 92 1.05 -3.75 2.20
CA TRP A 92 2.24 -3.27 1.48
C TRP A 92 3.51 -4.07 1.80
N PRO A 93 3.85 -4.35 3.07
CA PRO A 93 4.96 -5.23 3.42
C PRO A 93 4.81 -6.64 2.84
N LEU A 94 3.60 -7.22 2.83
CA LEU A 94 3.36 -8.52 2.23
C LEU A 94 3.58 -8.48 0.72
N LEU A 95 3.06 -7.47 0.02
CA LEU A 95 3.30 -7.26 -1.41
C LEU A 95 4.80 -7.14 -1.71
N LEU A 96 5.53 -6.30 -0.97
CA LEU A 96 6.98 -6.15 -1.16
C LEU A 96 7.77 -7.41 -0.81
N SER A 97 7.31 -8.19 0.18
CA SER A 97 7.92 -9.48 0.52
C SER A 97 7.78 -10.51 -0.61
N THR A 98 6.67 -10.48 -1.36
CA THR A 98 6.49 -11.36 -2.52
C THR A 98 7.47 -11.04 -3.63
N GLU A 99 7.71 -9.75 -3.87
CA GLU A 99 8.64 -9.29 -4.91
C GLU A 99 10.11 -9.49 -4.48
N TYR A 100 10.40 -9.36 -3.18
CA TYR A 100 11.71 -9.70 -2.63
C TYR A 100 12.06 -11.18 -2.82
N LYS A 101 11.10 -12.08 -2.56
CA LYS A 101 11.27 -13.53 -2.82
C LYS A 101 11.49 -13.86 -4.30
N ARG A 102 11.06 -12.99 -5.20
CA ARG A 102 11.28 -13.10 -6.65
C ARG A 102 12.70 -12.67 -7.08
N GLY A 103 13.54 -12.20 -6.13
CA GLY A 103 14.93 -11.82 -6.38
C GLY A 103 15.12 -10.32 -6.64
N MET A 104 14.09 -9.49 -6.46
CA MET A 104 14.21 -8.04 -6.61
C MET A 104 14.93 -7.45 -5.39
N ALA A 105 15.92 -6.57 -5.62
CA ALA A 105 16.73 -5.95 -4.56
C ALA A 105 15.96 -4.82 -3.81
N ILE A 106 14.85 -5.18 -3.16
CA ILE A 106 13.88 -4.27 -2.53
C ILE A 106 13.95 -4.34 -0.99
N GLN A 107 15.00 -4.97 -0.44
CA GLN A 107 15.14 -5.18 1.01
C GLN A 107 15.07 -3.88 1.82
N ARG A 108 15.69 -2.79 1.34
CA ARG A 108 15.67 -1.49 2.04
C ARG A 108 14.28 -0.86 2.01
N GLN A 109 13.59 -0.94 0.88
CA GLN A 109 12.23 -0.40 0.71
C GLN A 109 11.22 -1.20 1.54
N LEU A 110 11.39 -2.53 1.64
CA LEU A 110 10.58 -3.38 2.51
C LEU A 110 10.76 -3.00 3.99
N GLN A 111 12.00 -2.78 4.45
CA GLN A 111 12.27 -2.34 5.81
C GLN A 111 11.70 -0.96 6.10
N LEU A 112 11.84 -0.01 5.16
CA LEU A 112 11.33 1.35 5.32
C LEU A 112 9.80 1.40 5.34
N VAL A 113 9.14 0.73 4.39
CA VAL A 113 7.68 0.66 4.36
C VAL A 113 7.18 -0.10 5.59
N GLY A 114 7.76 -1.25 5.94
CA GLY A 114 7.39 -2.01 7.13
C GLY A 114 7.55 -1.21 8.44
N ALA A 115 8.65 -0.48 8.60
CA ALA A 115 8.87 0.36 9.77
C ALA A 115 7.91 1.56 9.80
N ALA A 116 7.68 2.21 8.66
CA ALA A 116 6.76 3.34 8.55
C ALA A 116 5.30 2.92 8.83
N GLU A 117 4.87 1.76 8.33
CA GLU A 117 3.55 1.17 8.60
C GLU A 117 3.37 0.89 10.09
N ALA A 118 4.36 0.27 10.72
CA ALA A 118 4.33 -0.05 12.15
C ALA A 118 4.30 1.21 13.02
N LEU A 119 5.12 2.22 12.69
CA LEU A 119 5.14 3.50 13.39
C LEU A 119 3.82 4.27 13.21
N HIS A 120 3.31 4.33 11.98
CA HIS A 120 2.03 5.00 11.71
C HIS A 120 0.87 4.31 12.43
N LEU A 121 0.80 2.97 12.41
CA LEU A 121 -0.18 2.21 13.17
C LEU A 121 -0.13 2.50 14.66
N PHE A 122 1.08 2.50 15.24
CA PHE A 122 1.26 2.76 16.65
C PHE A 122 0.73 4.15 17.03
N PHE A 123 1.09 5.18 16.26
CA PHE A 123 0.60 6.54 16.47
C PHE A 123 -0.92 6.66 16.26
N LEU A 124 -1.47 6.01 15.23
CA LEU A 124 -2.90 6.00 14.95
C LEU A 124 -3.71 5.37 16.10
N LEU A 125 -3.25 4.23 16.62
CA LEU A 125 -3.90 3.56 17.74
C LEU A 125 -3.81 4.42 19.01
N MET A 126 -2.66 5.02 19.28
CA MET A 126 -2.47 5.91 20.42
C MET A 126 -3.31 7.21 20.31
N ALA A 127 -3.45 7.78 19.11
CA ALA A 127 -4.28 8.95 18.88
C ALA A 127 -5.78 8.62 18.99
N LYS A 128 -6.22 7.49 18.43
CA LYS A 128 -7.65 7.13 18.35
C LYS A 128 -8.20 6.44 19.60
N TYR A 129 -7.39 5.59 20.24
CA TYR A 129 -7.79 4.81 21.43
C TYR A 129 -7.11 5.29 22.71
N GLY A 130 -5.95 5.95 22.63
CA GLY A 130 -5.22 6.50 23.78
C GLY A 130 -5.64 7.91 24.20
N GLY A 131 -6.61 8.54 23.51
CA GLY A 131 -7.17 9.85 23.88
C GLY A 131 -6.22 11.05 23.68
N MET A 132 -5.07 10.85 23.05
CA MET A 132 -4.06 11.90 22.85
C MET A 132 -4.31 12.67 21.55
N ALA A 133 -5.22 13.65 21.60
CA ALA A 133 -5.55 14.51 20.45
C ALA A 133 -4.32 15.23 19.84
N ALA A 134 -3.29 15.52 20.66
CA ALA A 134 -2.02 16.11 20.20
C ALA A 134 -1.25 15.21 19.20
N LEU A 135 -1.47 13.89 19.21
CA LEU A 135 -0.85 12.96 18.27
C LEU A 135 -1.55 12.94 16.91
N GLY A 136 -2.73 13.55 16.76
CA GLY A 136 -3.49 13.57 15.49
C GLY A 136 -2.69 14.22 14.37
N PHE A 137 -2.08 15.39 14.63
CA PHE A 137 -1.21 16.07 13.66
C PHE A 137 -0.02 15.19 13.25
N TRP A 138 0.66 14.58 14.22
CA TRP A 138 1.81 13.70 13.98
C TRP A 138 1.43 12.44 13.21
N THR A 139 0.25 11.87 13.49
CA THR A 139 -0.28 10.71 12.77
C THR A 139 -0.54 11.04 11.31
N ASN A 140 -1.14 12.20 11.02
CA ASN A 140 -1.38 12.66 9.66
C ASN A 140 -0.07 12.96 8.91
N LEU A 141 0.93 13.52 9.58
CA LEU A 141 2.26 13.72 9.00
C LEU A 141 2.96 12.39 8.69
N LEU A 142 2.90 11.43 9.61
CA LEU A 142 3.43 10.07 9.41
C LEU A 142 2.73 9.35 8.26
N TRP A 143 1.44 9.56 8.08
CA TRP A 143 0.70 9.02 6.93
C TRP A 143 1.23 9.57 5.61
N VAL A 144 1.50 10.86 5.50
CA VAL A 144 2.11 11.44 4.29
C VAL A 144 3.48 10.83 4.02
N LEU A 145 4.33 10.70 5.05
CA LEU A 145 5.64 10.08 4.92
C LEU A 145 5.54 8.59 4.51
N LEU A 146 4.56 7.87 5.05
CA LEU A 146 4.27 6.49 4.66
C LEU A 146 3.80 6.39 3.21
N ALA A 147 2.93 7.30 2.76
CA ALA A 147 2.50 7.36 1.36
C ALA A 147 3.69 7.61 0.42
N CYS A 148 4.64 8.48 0.82
CA CYS A 148 5.92 8.66 0.11
C CYS A 148 6.75 7.37 0.06
N ALA A 149 6.86 6.64 1.17
CA ALA A 149 7.59 5.37 1.21
C ALA A 149 6.95 4.30 0.31
N ARG A 150 5.61 4.18 0.34
CA ARG A 150 4.83 3.31 -0.58
C ARG A 150 5.04 3.70 -2.04
N GLY A 151 4.99 5.01 -2.34
CA GLY A 151 5.25 5.54 -3.68
C GLY A 151 6.67 5.25 -4.17
N TRP A 152 7.67 5.39 -3.30
CA TRP A 152 9.05 5.06 -3.64
C TRP A 152 9.24 3.55 -3.89
N ALA A 153 8.60 2.70 -3.11
CA ALA A 153 8.59 1.25 -3.31
C ALA A 153 7.92 0.86 -4.65
N ALA A 154 6.78 1.47 -4.97
CA ALA A 154 6.11 1.26 -6.25
C ALA A 154 6.95 1.77 -7.44
N LEU A 155 7.61 2.91 -7.30
CA LEU A 155 8.49 3.46 -8.34
C LEU A 155 9.72 2.57 -8.57
N SER A 156 10.29 2.01 -7.51
CA SER A 156 11.43 1.10 -7.65
C SER A 156 11.02 -0.24 -8.27
N LEU A 157 9.84 -0.78 -7.95
CA LEU A 157 9.25 -1.92 -8.66
C LEU A 157 9.02 -1.62 -10.15
N TYR A 158 8.51 -0.43 -10.48
CA TYR A 158 8.29 0.00 -11.86
C TYR A 158 9.61 0.11 -12.65
N LYS A 159 10.64 0.76 -12.07
CA LYS A 159 11.96 0.90 -12.72
C LYS A 159 12.64 -0.45 -12.97
N MET A 160 12.59 -1.36 -12.01
CA MET A 160 13.19 -2.69 -12.18
C MET A 160 12.48 -3.57 -13.23
N GLN A 161 11.28 -3.19 -13.69
CA GLN A 161 10.65 -3.81 -14.87
C GLN A 161 11.02 -3.13 -16.19
N GLU A 162 11.65 -1.95 -16.18
CA GLU A 162 12.23 -1.34 -17.39
C GLU A 162 13.59 -1.93 -17.73
N ASP A 163 14.36 -2.33 -16.72
CA ASP A 163 15.70 -2.87 -16.87
C ASP A 163 15.75 -4.39 -17.16
N ALA A 164 14.59 -5.07 -17.20
CA ALA A 164 14.43 -6.52 -17.37
C ALA A 164 13.88 -6.91 -18.75
#